data_AF-A0A4U9XIT0-F1
#
_entry.id   AF-A0A4U9XIT0-F1
#
_cell.length_a   1.000
_cell.length_b   1.000
_cell.length_c   1.000
_cell.angle_alpha   90.00
_cell.angle_beta   90.00
_cell.angle_gamma   90.00
#
_symmetry.space_group_name_H-M   'P 1'
#
loop_
_entity.id
_entity.type
_entity.pdbx_description
1 polymer ?
#
loop_
_entity_poly.entity_id
_entity_poly.type
_entity_poly.pdbx_seq_one_letter_code
_entity_poly.pdbx_strand_id
1 'polypeptide(L)'
;MITEIDLPNDRFENTKLVNLKQKNFIFGKNGTGKSTITKLIEEQYSKSYDIRIFQGLDSIAVNSELDAISLGTKNADLQPEIEEITTQIKMLENEIRERVSKFI
;
A
#
# COMPACT_ATOMS: atom_id res chain seq x y z
N MET A 1 1.69 -8.08 21.44
CA MET A 1 0.77 -8.80 20.54
C MET A 1 -0.62 -8.23 20.73
N ILE A 2 -1.37 -8.00 19.65
CA ILE A 2 -2.74 -7.50 19.71
C ILE A 2 -3.68 -8.66 20.06
N THR A 3 -4.43 -8.54 21.15
CA THR A 3 -5.35 -9.59 21.66
C THR A 3 -6.82 -9.20 21.56
N GLU A 4 -7.10 -7.91 21.39
CA GLU A 4 -8.45 -7.38 21.21
C GLU A 4 -8.46 -6.12 20.33
N ILE A 5 -9.61 -5.78 19.77
CA ILE A 5 -9.86 -4.56 18.99
C ILE A 5 -11.20 -3.98 19.44
N ASP A 6 -11.26 -2.67 19.66
CA ASP A 6 -12.52 -1.98 19.91
C ASP A 6 -13.30 -1.81 18.60
N LEU A 7 -14.59 -2.11 18.61
CA LEU A 7 -15.47 -2.03 17.45
C LEU A 7 -16.48 -0.90 17.64
N PRO A 8 -16.73 -0.07 16.61
CA PRO A 8 -17.70 1.00 16.69
C PRO A 8 -19.14 0.45 16.64
N ASN A 9 -19.99 0.95 17.54
CA ASN A 9 -21.38 0.50 17.72
C ASN A 9 -22.34 0.92 16.58
N ASP A 10 -21.87 1.75 15.65
CA ASP A 10 -22.66 2.22 14.51
C ASP A 10 -22.85 1.14 13.44
N ARG A 11 -21.95 0.16 13.37
CA ARG A 11 -21.91 -0.85 12.31
C ARG A 11 -21.54 -2.27 12.76
N PHE A 12 -21.21 -2.46 14.04
CA PHE A 12 -21.00 -3.76 14.65
C PHE A 12 -21.95 -3.96 15.83
N GLU A 13 -22.50 -5.16 15.97
CA GLU A 13 -23.36 -5.54 17.11
C GLU A 13 -22.56 -5.63 18.42
N ASN A 14 -21.31 -6.07 18.32
CA ASN A 14 -20.40 -6.17 19.47
C ASN A 14 -19.50 -4.94 19.54
N THR A 15 -19.21 -4.49 20.75
CA THR A 15 -18.31 -3.36 21.05
C THR A 15 -16.83 -3.74 20.99
N LYS A 16 -16.50 -5.03 21.01
CA LYS A 16 -15.13 -5.54 20.97
C LYS A 16 -15.02 -6.85 20.19
N LEU A 17 -13.88 -7.02 19.54
CA LEU A 17 -13.41 -8.31 19.04
C LEU A 17 -12.28 -8.79 19.95
N VAL A 18 -12.50 -9.86 20.72
CA VAL A 18 -11.56 -10.39 21.71
C VAL A 18 -10.93 -11.70 21.26
N ASN A 19 -9.94 -12.19 22.02
CA ASN A 19 -9.30 -13.49 21.82
C ASN A 19 -8.53 -13.63 20.48
N LEU A 20 -8.01 -12.52 19.96
CA LEU A 20 -7.14 -12.55 18.78
C LEU A 20 -5.87 -13.33 19.09
N LYS A 21 -5.54 -14.23 18.16
CA LYS A 21 -4.34 -15.06 18.20
C LYS A 21 -3.25 -14.46 17.33
N GLN A 22 -2.08 -15.10 17.31
CA GLN A 22 -0.96 -14.62 16.49
C GLN A 22 -1.32 -14.64 15.00
N LYS A 23 -2.16 -15.59 14.59
CA LYS A 23 -2.73 -15.70 13.25
C LYS A 23 -4.24 -15.78 13.37
N ASN A 24 -4.95 -14.92 12.65
CA ASN A 24 -6.41 -14.87 12.64
C ASN A 24 -6.89 -14.94 11.19
N PHE A 25 -7.94 -15.72 10.95
CA PHE A 25 -8.60 -15.79 9.65
C PHE A 25 -10.00 -15.20 9.81
N ILE A 26 -10.28 -14.12 9.10
CA ILE A 26 -11.58 -13.43 9.13
C ILE A 26 -12.19 -13.52 7.73
N PHE A 27 -13.36 -14.14 7.64
CA PHE A 27 -14.08 -14.37 6.39
C PHE A 27 -15.55 -13.98 6.55
N GLY A 28 -16.18 -13.62 5.43
CA GLY A 28 -17.55 -13.11 5.39
C GLY A 28 -17.87 -12.55 4.01
N LYS A 29 -19.15 -12.31 3.73
CA LYS A 29 -19.61 -11.71 2.47
C LYS A 29 -19.05 -10.30 2.29
N ASN A 30 -19.14 -9.75 1.08
CA ASN A 30 -18.80 -8.35 0.85
C ASN A 30 -19.71 -7.45 1.71
N GLY A 31 -19.15 -6.38 2.28
CA GLY A 31 -19.87 -5.48 3.18
C GLY A 31 -19.95 -5.91 4.65
N THR A 32 -19.47 -7.10 5.04
CA THR A 32 -19.55 -7.57 6.45
C THR A 32 -18.46 -6.98 7.38
N GLY A 33 -17.84 -5.87 7.02
CA GLY A 33 -16.87 -5.17 7.88
C GLY A 33 -15.44 -5.73 7.90
N LYS A 34 -15.06 -6.69 7.03
CA LYS A 34 -13.68 -7.24 6.97
C LYS A 34 -12.62 -6.14 6.83
N SER A 35 -12.75 -5.28 5.82
CA SER A 35 -11.82 -4.16 5.60
C SER A 35 -11.89 -3.11 6.71
N THR A 36 -13.05 -2.97 7.36
CA THR A 36 -13.19 -2.08 8.52
C THR A 36 -12.38 -2.58 9.70
N ILE A 37 -12.43 -3.88 10.01
CA ILE A 37 -11.62 -4.47 11.08
C ILE A 37 -10.13 -4.23 10.81
N THR A 38 -9.69 -4.39 9.56
CA THR A 38 -8.30 -4.09 9.17
C THR A 38 -7.91 -2.64 9.45
N LYS A 39 -8.77 -1.67 9.12
CA LYS A 39 -8.52 -0.25 9.42
C LYS A 39 -8.50 0.05 10.91
N LEU A 40 -9.42 -0.54 11.69
CA LEU A 40 -9.47 -0.35 13.15
C LEU A 40 -8.19 -0.83 13.84
N ILE A 41 -7.57 -1.91 13.34
CA ILE A 41 -6.26 -2.37 13.84
C ILE A 41 -5.20 -1.28 13.66
N GLU A 42 -5.10 -0.72 12.45
CA GLU A 42 -4.15 0.35 12.15
C GLU A 42 -4.42 1.59 13.01
N GLU A 43 -5.66 2.07 13.06
CA GLU A 43 -6.05 3.25 13.84
C GLU A 43 -5.72 3.12 15.33
N GLN A 44 -5.99 1.96 15.94
CA GLN A 44 -5.82 1.75 17.38
C GLN A 44 -4.37 1.46 17.77
N TYR A 45 -3.60 0.80 16.90
CA TYR A 45 -2.32 0.21 17.30
C TYR A 45 -1.09 0.80 16.59
N SER A 46 -1.25 1.69 15.60
CA SER A 46 -0.09 2.28 14.86
C SER A 46 0.90 3.05 15.73
N LYS A 47 0.50 3.51 16.93
CA LYS A 47 1.42 4.17 17.88
C LYS A 47 2.34 3.20 18.61
N SER A 48 1.99 1.92 18.69
CA SER A 48 2.71 0.90 19.47
C SER A 48 3.23 -0.26 18.63
N TYR A 49 2.77 -0.40 17.38
CA TYR A 49 3.15 -1.47 16.47
C TYR A 49 3.41 -0.91 15.07
N ASP A 50 4.39 -1.50 14.36
CA ASP A 50 4.54 -1.35 12.91
C ASP A 50 3.47 -2.21 12.22
N ILE A 51 2.47 -1.57 11.62
CA ILE A 51 1.32 -2.24 11.00
C ILE A 51 1.42 -2.07 9.49
N ARG A 52 1.35 -3.20 8.78
CA ARG A 52 1.40 -3.24 7.31
C ARG A 52 0.15 -3.89 6.78
N ILE A 53 -0.66 -3.11 6.07
CA ILE A 53 -1.89 -3.58 5.42
C ILE A 53 -1.55 -3.95 3.97
N PHE A 54 -1.95 -5.15 3.57
CA PHE A 54 -1.84 -5.62 2.18
C PHE A 54 -3.25 -5.78 1.61
N GLN A 55 -3.59 -5.00 0.58
CA GLN A 55 -4.88 -5.08 -0.13
C GLN A 55 -4.60 -5.27 -1.62
N GLY A 56 -4.55 -6.54 -2.06
CA GLY A 56 -4.37 -6.90 -3.46
C GLY A 56 -3.04 -6.43 -4.08
N LEU A 57 -2.94 -6.58 -5.41
CA LEU A 57 -1.78 -6.18 -6.20
C LEU A 57 -1.63 -4.66 -6.34
N ASP A 58 -2.69 -3.88 -6.15
CA ASP A 58 -2.61 -2.41 -6.26
C ASP A 58 -1.82 -1.77 -5.10
N SER A 59 -1.65 -2.51 -3.99
CA SER A 59 -0.76 -2.12 -2.88
C SER A 59 0.71 -2.51 -3.10
N ILE A 60 1.03 -3.01 -4.30
CA ILE A 60 2.35 -3.46 -4.73
C ILE A 60 2.79 -2.61 -5.92
N ALA A 61 3.82 -1.79 -5.74
CA ALA A 61 4.51 -1.20 -6.88
C ALA A 61 5.41 -2.28 -7.51
N VAL A 62 5.08 -2.69 -8.74
CA VAL A 62 5.92 -3.60 -9.53
C VAL A 62 7.04 -2.78 -10.17
N ASN A 63 8.25 -2.86 -9.61
CA ASN A 63 9.44 -2.30 -10.25
C ASN A 63 10.07 -3.38 -11.15
N SER A 64 9.90 -3.23 -12.47
CA SER A 64 10.39 -4.18 -13.48
C SER A 64 11.91 -4.13 -13.71
N GLU A 65 12.62 -3.12 -13.20
CA GLU A 65 14.08 -2.99 -13.34
C GLU A 65 14.85 -3.81 -12.29
N LEU A 66 14.28 -4.00 -11.10
CA LEU A 66 14.96 -4.64 -9.97
C LEU A 66 14.47 -6.06 -9.66
N ASP A 67 13.53 -6.58 -10.46
CA ASP A 67 12.85 -7.87 -10.23
C ASP A 67 12.34 -7.98 -8.77
N ALA A 68 11.87 -6.85 -8.23
CA ALA A 68 11.59 -6.67 -6.81
C ALA A 68 10.17 -6.11 -6.60
N ILE A 69 9.44 -6.76 -5.69
CA ILE A 69 8.13 -6.31 -5.22
C ILE A 69 8.37 -5.27 -4.12
N SER A 70 8.11 -4.00 -4.40
CA SER A 70 8.22 -2.94 -3.41
C SER A 70 6.96 -2.90 -2.55
N LEU A 71 7.08 -3.37 -1.30
CA LEU A 71 5.98 -3.53 -0.36
C LEU A 71 5.76 -2.21 0.41
N GLY A 72 4.68 -1.49 0.11
CA GLY A 72 4.23 -0.36 0.92
C GLY A 72 3.62 0.78 0.11
N THR A 73 2.56 1.39 0.66
CA THR A 73 1.80 2.49 0.05
C THR A 73 2.69 3.67 -0.36
N LYS A 74 3.66 4.05 0.49
CA LYS A 74 4.63 5.11 0.17
C LYS A 74 5.41 4.88 -1.13
N ASN A 75 5.74 3.63 -1.45
CA ASN A 75 6.50 3.32 -2.66
C ASN A 75 5.59 3.30 -3.90
N ALA A 76 4.34 2.91 -3.74
CA ALA A 76 3.32 3.02 -4.78
C ALA A 76 2.99 4.49 -5.09
N ASP A 77 2.91 5.34 -4.07
CA ASP A 77 2.57 6.76 -4.23
C ASP A 77 3.69 7.58 -4.92
N LEU A 78 4.96 7.19 -4.75
CA LEU A 78 6.11 7.87 -5.36
C LEU A 78 6.43 7.40 -6.78
N GLN A 79 5.90 6.25 -7.19
CA GLN A 79 6.15 5.66 -8.52
C GLN A 79 5.73 6.58 -9.69
N PRO A 80 4.58 7.29 -9.64
CA PRO A 80 4.18 8.22 -10.70
C PRO A 80 5.15 9.39 -10.87
N GLU A 81 5.67 9.95 -9.77
CA GLU A 81 6.65 11.04 -9.81
C GLU A 81 7.97 10.58 -10.45
N ILE A 82 8.41 9.35 -10.13
CA ILE A 82 9.61 8.75 -10.73
C ILE A 82 9.41 8.54 -12.24
N GLU A 83 8.24 8.05 -12.66
CA GLU A 83 7.93 7.84 -14.08
C GLU A 83 7.88 9.15 -14.87
N GLU A 84 7.35 10.22 -14.28
CA GLU A 84 7.33 11.55 -14.90
C GLU A 84 8.76 12.07 -15.12
N ILE A 85 9.60 12.04 -14.08
CA ILE A 85 11.00 12.51 -14.18
C ILE A 85 11.78 11.67 -15.19
N THR A 86 11.59 10.34 -15.18
CA THR A 86 12.25 9.43 -16.13
C THR A 86 11.87 9.74 -17.58
N THR A 87 10.60 10.12 -17.81
CA THR A 87 10.13 10.54 -19.13
C THR A 87 10.79 11.84 -19.59
N GLN A 88 10.89 12.82 -18.69
CA GLN A 88 11.56 14.09 -18.98
C GLN A 88 13.04 13.90 -19.33
N ILE A 89 13.75 13.04 -18.60
CA ILE A 89 15.15 12.68 -18.89
C ILE A 89 15.26 12.10 -20.30
N LYS A 90 14.43 11.11 -20.65
CA LYS A 90 14.44 10.50 -21.99
C LYS A 90 14.18 11.51 -23.12
N MET A 91 13.30 12.48 -22.90
CA MET A 91 13.03 13.53 -23.90
C MET A 91 14.26 14.42 -24.10
N LEU A 92 14.91 14.87 -23.02
CA LEU A 92 16.12 15.68 -23.08
C LEU A 92 17.29 14.93 -23.74
N GLU A 93 17.47 13.65 -23.41
CA GLU A 93 18.49 12.81 -24.05
C GLU A 93 18.27 12.67 -25.55
N ASN A 94 17.02 12.52 -25.99
CA ASN A 94 16.68 12.49 -27.42
C ASN A 94 16.93 13.85 -28.10
N GLU A 95 16.57 14.97 -27.47
CA GLU A 95 16.83 16.30 -28.03
C GLU A 95 18.34 16.55 -28.19
N ILE A 96 19.14 16.17 -27.19
CA ILE A 96 20.61 16.24 -27.25
C ILE A 96 21.13 15.36 -28.38
N ARG A 97 20.64 14.12 -28.51
CA ARG A 97 21.03 13.19 -29.56
C ARG A 97 20.73 13.74 -30.95
N GLU A 98 19.54 14.28 -31.16
CA GLU A 98 19.15 14.89 -32.44
C GLU A 98 20.02 16.10 -32.77
N ARG A 99 20.31 16.95 -31.79
CA ARG A 99 21.24 18.08 -31.97
C ARG A 99 22.63 17.60 -32.36
N VAL A 100 23.19 16.63 -31.66
CA VAL A 100 24.52 16.09 -31.96
C VAL A 100 24.55 15.45 -33.36
N SER A 101 23.50 14.72 -33.76
CA SER A 101 23.40 14.13 -35.10
C SER A 101 23.29 15.15 -36.25
N LYS A 102 22.93 16.40 -35.96
CA LYS A 102 22.90 17.48 -36.97
C LYS A 102 24.28 18.10 -37.23
N PHE A 103 25.28 17.80 -36.39
CA PHE A 103 26.64 18.34 -36.49
C PHE A 103 27.68 17.31 -36.98
N ILE A 104 27.26 16.09 -37.31
CA ILE A 104 28.07 15.01 -37.90
C ILE A 104 27.53 14.72 -39.29
#